data_AF-A0A4Z1ERH3-F1
#
_entry.id   AF-A0A4Z1ERH3-F1
#
_cell.length_a   1.000
_cell.length_b   1.000
_cell.length_c   1.000
_cell.angle_alpha   90.00
_cell.angle_beta   90.00
_cell.angle_gamma   90.00
#
_symmetry.space_group_name_H-M   'P 1'
#
loop_
_entity.id
_entity.type
_entity.pdbx_description
1 polymer ?
#
loop_
_entity_poly.entity_id
_entity_poly.type
_entity_poly.pdbx_seq_one_letter_code
_entity_poly.pdbx_strand_id
1 'polypeptide(L)'
;MDELPNTFHDAIKVCKELEIDSLCIVQDDNEDWTRESLTMANLLNIAASSSIDGSQGCFFNRGDAPRCHISLKVDGKINALYYCTKVRTHALDELDVCPLESRGWVLQERLLSPRTVHFTREQVFWDCYTKFVSESSPFNFNTAENSRGTGSWLKEPLSIRNWNRIVANYTGSCLTYEANRLIALAGIAEEIQQQTEDKYFAGMWYENLLEQLCWYVLEPTIDQKFSPR
;
A
#
# COMPACT_ATOMS: atom_id res chain seq x y z
N MET A 1 -6.40 17.85 21.97
CA MET A 1 -5.30 17.16 21.25
C MET A 1 -5.12 15.73 21.78
N ASP A 2 -5.56 15.43 23.00
CA ASP A 2 -5.52 14.08 23.61
C ASP A 2 -6.64 13.10 23.16
N GLU A 3 -7.42 13.44 22.12
CA GLU A 3 -8.52 12.60 21.59
C GLU A 3 -8.19 11.93 20.26
N LEU A 4 -7.02 12.22 19.65
CA LEU A 4 -6.64 11.63 18.38
C LEU A 4 -5.92 10.29 18.58
N PRO A 5 -6.19 9.29 17.72
CA PRO A 5 -5.43 8.04 17.73
C PRO A 5 -3.92 8.28 17.54
N ASN A 6 -3.08 7.41 18.11
CA ASN A 6 -1.61 7.52 18.01
C ASN A 6 -1.10 7.57 16.57
N THR A 7 -1.78 6.91 15.62
CA THR A 7 -1.43 7.01 14.19
C THR A 7 -1.48 8.45 13.67
N PHE A 8 -2.43 9.27 14.11
CA PHE A 8 -2.47 10.69 13.73
C PHE A 8 -1.36 11.49 14.40
N HIS A 9 -1.06 11.21 15.67
CA HIS A 9 0.07 11.85 16.35
C HIS A 9 1.41 11.57 15.67
N ASP A 10 1.62 10.32 15.26
CA ASP A 10 2.84 9.92 14.55
C ASP A 10 2.86 10.45 13.13
N ALA A 11 1.73 10.43 12.41
CA ALA A 11 1.62 11.06 11.09
C ALA A 11 1.97 12.55 11.16
N ILE A 12 1.47 13.29 12.15
CA ILE A 12 1.83 14.71 12.35
C ILE A 12 3.34 14.89 12.56
N LYS A 13 3.99 14.00 13.33
CA LYS A 13 5.45 14.06 13.50
C LYS A 13 6.16 13.81 12.18
N VAL A 14 5.75 12.80 11.42
CA VAL A 14 6.32 12.50 10.09
C VAL A 14 6.11 13.69 9.14
N CYS A 15 4.91 14.25 9.09
CA CYS A 15 4.58 15.41 8.27
C CYS A 15 5.43 16.63 8.63
N LYS A 16 5.69 16.88 9.92
CA LYS A 16 6.57 17.98 10.34
C LYS A 16 8.01 17.79 9.87
N GLU A 17 8.54 16.57 9.95
CA GLU A 17 9.90 16.26 9.49
C GLU A 17 10.01 16.25 7.96
N LEU A 18 8.92 15.94 7.25
CA LEU A 18 8.85 15.91 5.79
C LEU A 18 8.28 17.20 5.15
N GLU A 19 7.95 18.20 5.97
CA GLU A 19 7.31 19.46 5.55
C GLU A 19 6.03 19.24 4.72
N ILE A 20 5.15 18.34 5.20
CA ILE A 20 3.85 18.03 4.57
C ILE A 20 2.74 18.79 5.28
N ASP A 21 2.00 19.60 4.53
CA ASP A 21 1.05 20.59 5.08
C ASP A 21 -0.42 20.11 5.15
N SER A 22 -0.72 18.87 4.78
CA SER A 22 -2.10 18.35 4.78
C SER A 22 -2.21 16.89 5.22
N LEU A 23 -3.28 16.59 5.95
CA LEU A 23 -3.77 15.26 6.31
C LEU A 23 -5.18 15.17 5.75
N CYS A 24 -5.44 14.41 4.69
CA CYS A 24 -6.75 14.44 4.04
C CYS A 24 -7.26 13.05 3.61
N ILE A 25 -8.48 12.79 4.09
CA ILE A 25 -9.63 12.04 3.57
C ILE A 25 -10.41 11.62 4.81
N VAL A 26 -11.55 12.26 5.05
CA VAL A 26 -12.47 11.92 6.14
C VAL A 26 -13.25 10.68 5.72
N GLN A 27 -13.17 9.63 6.54
CA GLN A 27 -13.91 8.39 6.29
C GLN A 27 -15.42 8.62 6.46
N ASP A 28 -16.22 7.93 5.65
CA ASP A 28 -17.69 8.00 5.64
C ASP A 28 -18.28 9.38 5.26
N ASP A 29 -17.47 10.28 4.68
CA ASP A 29 -17.92 11.53 4.07
C ASP A 29 -17.75 11.45 2.55
N ASN A 30 -18.85 11.22 1.83
CA ASN A 30 -18.83 11.11 0.37
C ASN A 30 -18.44 12.44 -0.31
N GLU A 31 -18.79 13.59 0.25
CA GLU A 31 -18.47 14.89 -0.35
C GLU A 31 -16.98 15.22 -0.17
N ASP A 32 -16.42 14.92 1.01
CA ASP A 32 -14.98 14.99 1.24
C ASP A 32 -14.23 13.99 0.37
N TRP A 33 -14.71 12.74 0.29
CA TRP A 33 -14.10 11.73 -0.56
C TRP A 33 -14.07 12.16 -2.03
N THR A 34 -15.18 12.66 -2.60
CA THR A 34 -15.20 13.12 -4.00
C THR A 34 -14.23 14.27 -4.25
N ARG A 35 -14.03 15.15 -3.26
CA ARG A 35 -13.09 16.27 -3.37
C ARG A 35 -11.64 15.81 -3.23
N GLU A 36 -11.32 15.07 -2.17
CA GLU A 36 -9.95 14.76 -1.78
C GLU A 36 -9.38 13.57 -2.59
N SER A 37 -10.22 12.63 -3.03
CA SER A 37 -9.78 11.48 -3.86
C SER A 37 -9.12 11.93 -5.17
N LEU A 38 -9.62 13.01 -5.77
CA LEU A 38 -9.05 13.63 -6.98
C LEU A 38 -7.65 14.21 -6.75
N THR A 39 -7.26 14.45 -5.50
CA THR A 39 -5.94 14.97 -5.15
C THR A 39 -4.93 13.88 -4.80
N MET A 40 -5.37 12.63 -4.60
CA MET A 40 -4.53 11.50 -4.16
C MET A 40 -3.32 11.29 -5.08
N ALA A 41 -3.46 11.58 -6.38
CA ALA A 41 -2.41 11.55 -7.38
C ALA A 41 -1.24 12.53 -7.11
N ASN A 42 -1.38 13.47 -6.17
CA ASN A 42 -0.35 14.44 -5.80
C ASN A 42 0.13 14.30 -4.36
N LEU A 43 -0.46 13.40 -3.58
CA LEU A 43 -0.20 13.26 -2.15
C LEU A 43 0.82 12.16 -1.85
N LEU A 44 1.52 12.31 -0.72
CA LEU A 44 2.27 11.23 -0.09
C LEU A 44 1.34 10.48 0.86
N ASN A 45 1.21 9.17 0.69
CA ASN A 45 0.51 8.33 1.65
C ASN A 45 1.46 7.84 2.76
N ILE A 46 1.07 8.01 4.02
CA ILE A 46 1.77 7.48 5.20
C ILE A 46 0.99 6.28 5.72
N ALA A 47 1.55 5.09 5.55
CA ALA A 47 0.91 3.84 5.93
C ALA A 47 1.49 3.30 7.24
N ALA A 48 0.68 3.22 8.29
CA ALA A 48 1.01 2.49 9.52
C ALA A 48 0.79 0.98 9.32
N SER A 49 1.53 0.37 8.39
CA SER A 49 1.28 -0.98 7.85
C SER A 49 1.19 -2.08 8.91
N SER A 50 2.04 -2.02 9.94
CA SER A 50 2.05 -3.03 11.01
C SER A 50 1.08 -2.73 12.17
N SER A 51 0.34 -1.62 12.11
CA SER A 51 -0.66 -1.26 13.11
C SER A 51 -1.97 -1.97 12.83
N ILE A 52 -2.54 -2.60 13.86
CA ILE A 52 -3.85 -3.26 13.81
C ILE A 52 -4.98 -2.22 13.74
N ASP A 53 -4.82 -1.10 14.43
CA ASP A 53 -5.78 -0.01 14.48
C ASP A 53 -5.08 1.37 14.65
N GLY A 54 -5.84 2.43 14.92
CA GLY A 54 -5.27 3.77 15.12
C GLY A 54 -4.45 3.95 16.42
N SER A 55 -4.49 2.98 17.34
CA SER A 55 -3.91 3.11 18.69
C SER A 55 -2.43 2.76 18.78
N GLN A 56 -1.86 1.99 17.84
CA GLN A 56 -0.44 1.61 17.92
C GLN A 56 0.50 2.62 17.25
N GLY A 57 0.03 3.28 16.18
CA GLY A 57 0.81 4.29 15.48
C GLY A 57 1.82 3.72 14.48
N CYS A 58 2.80 4.55 14.11
CA CYS A 58 3.79 4.23 13.08
C CYS A 58 5.12 3.74 13.68
N PHE A 59 5.41 4.08 14.95
CA PHE A 59 6.73 3.88 15.53
C PHE A 59 6.78 2.69 16.49
N PHE A 60 7.27 1.55 15.98
CA PHE A 60 7.50 0.35 16.77
C PHE A 60 8.91 0.34 17.38
N ASN A 61 9.05 -0.25 18.57
CA ASN A 61 10.36 -0.50 19.15
C ASN A 61 11.06 -1.64 18.37
N ARG A 62 12.11 -1.28 17.64
CA ARG A 62 12.88 -2.19 16.77
C ARG A 62 14.06 -2.87 17.47
N GLY A 63 14.34 -2.55 18.73
CA GLY A 63 15.53 -3.04 19.46
C GLY A 63 16.86 -2.66 18.79
N ASP A 64 17.96 -3.24 19.28
CA ASP A 64 19.33 -2.84 18.90
C ASP A 64 19.91 -3.61 17.69
N ALA A 65 19.07 -3.98 16.71
CA ALA A 65 19.60 -4.66 15.53
C ALA A 65 20.65 -3.78 14.82
N PRO A 66 21.83 -4.33 14.49
CA PRO A 66 22.90 -3.53 13.91
C PRO A 66 22.47 -3.02 12.53
N ARG A 67 22.29 -1.70 12.42
CA ARG A 67 22.07 -1.00 11.14
C ARG A 67 23.41 -0.75 10.45
N CYS A 68 24.07 -1.82 10.03
CA CYS A 68 25.33 -1.76 9.30
C CYS A 68 25.22 -2.42 7.92
N HIS A 69 26.22 -2.19 7.09
CA HIS A 69 26.35 -2.84 5.80
C HIS A 69 27.74 -3.43 5.63
N ILE A 70 27.82 -4.52 4.86
CA ILE A 70 29.04 -5.17 4.43
C ILE A 70 29.24 -4.83 2.97
N SER A 71 30.34 -4.12 2.66
CA SER A 71 30.76 -3.83 1.30
C SER A 71 31.60 -4.99 0.77
N LEU A 72 31.11 -5.69 -0.26
CA LEU A 72 31.92 -6.65 -1.00
C LEU A 72 32.71 -5.91 -2.08
N LYS A 73 34.05 -5.98 -1.96
CA LYS A 73 34.96 -5.37 -2.93
C LYS A 73 35.67 -6.45 -3.74
N VAL A 74 35.64 -6.34 -5.06
CA VAL A 74 36.42 -7.17 -5.99
C VAL A 74 37.28 -6.22 -6.81
N ASP A 75 38.59 -6.49 -6.91
CA ASP A 75 39.56 -5.64 -7.60
C ASP A 75 39.56 -4.17 -7.13
N GLY A 76 39.32 -3.94 -5.84
CA GLY A 76 39.27 -2.61 -5.23
C GLY A 76 37.99 -1.81 -5.50
N LYS A 77 37.06 -2.32 -6.31
CA LYS A 77 35.75 -1.71 -6.58
C LYS A 77 34.67 -2.34 -5.71
N ILE A 78 33.75 -1.52 -5.22
CA ILE A 78 32.56 -2.02 -4.51
C ILE A 78 31.63 -2.64 -5.56
N ASN A 79 31.45 -3.96 -5.47
CA ASN A 79 30.56 -4.69 -6.38
C ASN A 79 29.18 -4.95 -5.77
N ALA A 80 29.10 -5.07 -4.45
CA ALA A 80 27.83 -5.28 -3.76
C ALA A 80 27.85 -4.69 -2.34
N LEU A 81 26.67 -4.34 -1.86
CA LEU A 81 26.43 -3.83 -0.52
C LEU A 81 25.34 -4.67 0.14
N TYR A 82 25.71 -5.38 1.21
CA TYR A 82 24.80 -6.22 1.97
C TYR A 82 24.41 -5.51 3.26
N TYR A 83 23.14 -5.24 3.47
CA TYR A 83 22.67 -4.64 4.71
C TYR A 83 22.35 -5.73 5.73
N CYS A 84 22.88 -5.57 6.94
CA CYS A 84 22.57 -6.44 8.04
C CYS A 84 21.15 -6.15 8.51
N THR A 85 20.30 -7.18 8.50
CA THR A 85 18.91 -7.12 8.93
C THR A 85 18.61 -8.25 9.90
N LYS A 86 17.51 -8.13 10.64
CA LYS A 86 16.94 -9.28 11.33
C LYS A 86 16.38 -10.27 10.30
N VAL A 87 16.21 -11.52 10.71
CA VAL A 87 15.52 -12.53 9.91
C VAL A 87 14.05 -12.08 9.70
N ARG A 88 13.49 -12.29 8.51
CA ARG A 88 12.10 -11.94 8.12
C ARG A 88 11.77 -10.45 8.12
N THR A 89 12.65 -9.62 7.59
CA THR A 89 12.37 -8.19 7.38
C THR A 89 12.09 -7.87 5.91
N HIS A 90 11.87 -8.86 5.04
CA HIS A 90 11.59 -8.58 3.63
C HIS A 90 10.16 -8.09 3.45
N ALA A 91 9.86 -7.45 2.31
CA ALA A 91 8.51 -6.93 2.03
C ALA A 91 7.43 -8.03 2.08
N LEU A 92 7.75 -9.24 1.62
CA LEU A 92 6.88 -10.43 1.75
C LEU A 92 6.48 -10.72 3.22
N ASP A 93 7.41 -10.51 4.15
CA ASP A 93 7.18 -10.81 5.56
C ASP A 93 6.44 -9.67 6.29
N GLU A 94 6.60 -8.43 5.82
CA GLU A 94 6.15 -7.23 6.55
C GLU A 94 5.01 -6.45 5.91
N LEU A 95 4.77 -6.58 4.60
CA LEU A 95 3.73 -5.87 3.87
C LEU A 95 2.65 -6.82 3.34
N ASP A 96 3.02 -7.93 2.70
CA ASP A 96 2.05 -8.87 2.08
C ASP A 96 1.08 -9.49 3.10
N VAL A 97 1.51 -9.61 4.36
CA VAL A 97 0.74 -10.22 5.46
C VAL A 97 0.37 -9.22 6.56
N CYS A 98 0.49 -7.91 6.28
CA CYS A 98 0.32 -6.91 7.32
C CYS A 98 -1.17 -6.60 7.61
N PRO A 99 -1.53 -6.22 8.85
CA PRO A 99 -2.91 -5.95 9.22
C PRO A 99 -3.59 -4.91 8.34
N LEU A 100 -2.83 -3.90 7.87
CA LEU A 100 -3.38 -2.82 7.06
C LEU A 100 -3.94 -3.33 5.72
N GLU A 101 -3.27 -4.28 5.04
CA GLU A 101 -3.73 -4.83 3.76
C GLU A 101 -5.04 -5.64 3.87
N SER A 102 -5.44 -6.03 5.08
CA SER A 102 -6.73 -6.68 5.29
C SER A 102 -7.91 -5.73 5.04
N ARG A 103 -7.69 -4.41 5.04
CA ARG A 103 -8.77 -3.41 4.92
C ARG A 103 -9.01 -3.07 3.45
N GLY A 104 -10.20 -3.33 2.93
CA GLY A 104 -10.50 -3.15 1.50
C GLY A 104 -10.20 -1.74 0.95
N TRP A 105 -10.39 -0.69 1.76
CA TRP A 105 -10.08 0.69 1.39
C TRP A 105 -8.60 0.95 1.12
N VAL A 106 -7.71 0.22 1.79
CA VAL A 106 -6.25 0.38 1.63
C VAL A 106 -5.82 0.07 0.21
N LEU A 107 -6.53 -0.83 -0.48
CA LEU A 107 -6.25 -1.11 -1.89
C LEU A 107 -6.42 0.15 -2.76
N GLN A 108 -7.50 0.91 -2.57
CA GLN A 108 -7.71 2.18 -3.27
C GLN A 108 -6.60 3.17 -2.93
N GLU A 109 -6.30 3.35 -1.64
CA GLU A 109 -5.27 4.29 -1.19
C GLU A 109 -3.89 3.99 -1.78
N ARG A 110 -3.56 2.70 -1.93
CA ARG A 110 -2.28 2.28 -2.51
C ARG A 110 -2.24 2.41 -4.03
N LEU A 111 -3.34 2.13 -4.73
CA LEU A 111 -3.43 2.25 -6.19
C LEU A 111 -3.43 3.71 -6.65
N LEU A 112 -4.14 4.59 -5.92
CA LEU A 112 -4.32 6.00 -6.31
C LEU A 112 -3.17 6.90 -5.84
N SER A 113 -2.49 6.55 -4.74
CA SER A 113 -1.35 7.34 -4.27
C SER A 113 -0.08 6.98 -5.06
N PRO A 114 0.62 7.95 -5.68
CA PRO A 114 1.86 7.68 -6.41
C PRO A 114 3.02 7.25 -5.53
N ARG A 115 2.97 7.61 -4.23
CA ARG A 115 4.07 7.46 -3.28
C ARG A 115 3.52 7.05 -1.92
N THR A 116 3.97 5.93 -1.41
CA THR A 116 3.59 5.44 -0.08
C THR A 116 4.84 5.20 0.74
N VAL A 117 4.88 5.75 1.95
CA VAL A 117 5.85 5.40 2.99
C VAL A 117 5.18 4.43 3.94
N HIS A 118 5.66 3.19 3.97
CA HIS A 118 5.16 2.16 4.86
C HIS A 118 6.02 2.08 6.12
N PHE A 119 5.41 2.37 7.25
CA PHE A 119 5.97 2.12 8.57
C PHE A 119 5.58 0.71 9.01
N THR A 120 6.55 -0.20 8.96
CA THR A 120 6.40 -1.57 9.44
C THR A 120 7.08 -1.75 10.79
N ARG A 121 6.91 -2.94 11.36
CA ARG A 121 7.45 -3.32 12.66
C ARG A 121 8.96 -3.21 12.70
N GLU A 122 9.66 -3.72 11.69
CA GLU A 122 11.12 -3.81 11.70
C GLU A 122 11.83 -2.73 10.89
N GLN A 123 11.19 -2.16 9.85
CA GLN A 123 11.79 -1.10 9.04
C GLN A 123 10.78 -0.14 8.40
N VAL A 124 11.27 0.74 7.52
CA VAL A 124 10.43 1.59 6.68
C VAL A 124 10.65 1.21 5.22
N PHE A 125 9.57 1.17 4.44
CA PHE A 125 9.60 0.98 3.00
C PHE A 125 9.11 2.23 2.29
N TRP A 126 9.73 2.53 1.16
CA TRP A 126 9.27 3.50 0.18
C TRP A 126 8.77 2.77 -1.05
N ASP A 127 7.53 3.05 -1.45
CA ASP A 127 6.88 2.47 -2.61
C ASP A 127 6.37 3.56 -3.56
N CYS A 128 6.90 3.61 -4.78
CA CYS A 128 6.41 4.49 -5.84
C CYS A 128 6.56 3.83 -7.22
N TYR A 129 6.01 4.47 -8.26
CA TYR A 129 6.02 3.97 -9.64
C TYR A 129 7.41 3.61 -10.21
N THR A 130 8.50 4.10 -9.62
CA THR A 130 9.86 3.85 -10.14
C THR A 130 10.75 3.07 -9.19
N LYS A 131 10.41 3.04 -7.90
CA LYS A 131 11.29 2.50 -6.87
C LYS A 131 10.47 1.89 -5.75
N PHE A 132 10.86 0.68 -5.39
CA PHE A 132 10.48 0.03 -4.15
C PHE A 132 11.76 -0.23 -3.36
N VAL A 133 11.97 0.48 -2.26
CA VAL A 133 13.20 0.43 -1.45
C VAL A 133 12.88 0.38 0.04
N SER A 134 13.85 -0.01 0.85
CA SER A 134 13.68 -0.09 2.31
C SER A 134 14.93 0.37 3.04
N GLU A 135 14.86 0.55 4.37
CA GLU A 135 16.04 0.88 5.19
C GLU A 135 17.18 -0.14 4.99
N SER A 136 16.84 -1.41 4.76
CA SER A 136 17.79 -2.49 4.47
C SER A 136 18.14 -2.67 3.00
N SER A 137 17.52 -1.93 2.09
CA SER A 137 17.84 -1.97 0.66
C SER A 137 17.57 -0.60 0.02
N PRO A 138 18.30 0.45 0.43
CA PRO A 138 17.96 1.83 0.07
C PRO A 138 18.29 2.18 -1.38
N PHE A 139 19.13 1.39 -2.04
CA PHE A 139 19.62 1.67 -3.39
C PHE A 139 19.13 0.67 -4.44
N ASN A 140 18.28 -0.28 -4.05
CA ASN A 140 17.78 -1.35 -4.91
C ASN A 140 18.89 -2.10 -5.68
N PHE A 141 20.02 -2.38 -5.02
CA PHE A 141 21.17 -3.03 -5.65
C PHE A 141 20.96 -4.52 -6.00
N ASN A 142 19.80 -5.10 -5.68
CA ASN A 142 19.44 -6.44 -6.10
C ASN A 142 18.88 -6.40 -7.53
N THR A 143 19.80 -6.46 -8.50
CA THR A 143 19.59 -6.62 -9.94
C THR A 143 19.03 -7.99 -10.36
N ALA A 144 18.42 -8.74 -9.44
CA ALA A 144 17.83 -10.05 -9.71
C ALA A 144 16.38 -10.08 -9.21
N GLU A 145 15.48 -9.63 -10.06
CA GLU A 145 14.10 -10.08 -10.38
C GLU A 145 13.18 -10.82 -9.37
N ASN A 146 13.55 -11.07 -8.11
CA ASN A 146 12.83 -11.99 -7.21
C ASN A 146 12.30 -11.34 -5.92
N SER A 147 12.07 -10.03 -5.92
CA SER A 147 11.34 -9.35 -4.83
C SER A 147 9.99 -8.82 -5.30
N ARG A 148 9.25 -9.57 -6.14
CA ARG A 148 7.83 -9.33 -6.44
C ARG A 148 6.92 -9.75 -5.26
N GLY A 149 7.34 -9.48 -4.03
CA GLY A 149 6.44 -9.49 -2.88
C GLY A 149 5.67 -8.20 -2.86
N THR A 150 4.38 -8.28 -3.21
CA THR A 150 3.35 -7.24 -3.45
C THR A 150 3.69 -5.89 -4.10
N GLY A 151 4.93 -5.42 -4.14
CA GLY A 151 5.37 -4.11 -4.61
C GLY A 151 5.71 -4.00 -6.10
N SER A 152 5.04 -4.74 -6.98
CA SER A 152 5.22 -4.55 -8.44
C SER A 152 3.97 -4.08 -9.17
N TRP A 153 2.78 -4.48 -8.72
CA TRP A 153 1.56 -4.27 -9.52
C TRP A 153 0.63 -3.18 -8.98
N LEU A 154 0.67 -2.91 -7.68
CA LEU A 154 -0.12 -1.82 -7.08
C LEU A 154 0.38 -0.44 -7.50
N LYS A 155 1.60 -0.38 -8.05
CA LYS A 155 2.19 0.81 -8.66
C LYS A 155 2.30 0.66 -10.19
N GLU A 156 1.58 -0.29 -10.80
CA GLU A 156 1.38 -0.28 -12.25
C GLU A 156 0.30 0.76 -12.61
N PRO A 157 0.38 1.40 -13.80
CA PRO A 157 -0.69 2.26 -14.28
C PRO A 157 -2.04 1.55 -14.26
N LEU A 158 -3.07 2.23 -13.76
CA LEU A 158 -4.44 1.73 -13.78
C LEU A 158 -4.91 1.53 -15.21
N SER A 159 -5.50 0.38 -15.51
CA SER A 159 -6.04 0.11 -16.84
C SER A 159 -7.11 -0.98 -16.79
N ILE A 160 -7.91 -1.09 -17.85
CA ILE A 160 -8.89 -2.18 -18.00
C ILE A 160 -8.21 -3.55 -17.85
N ARG A 161 -6.95 -3.69 -18.26
CA ARG A 161 -6.20 -4.96 -18.23
C ARG A 161 -5.93 -5.48 -16.82
N ASN A 162 -5.78 -4.61 -15.83
CA ASN A 162 -5.55 -5.02 -14.44
C ASN A 162 -6.81 -5.00 -13.58
N TRP A 163 -7.96 -4.63 -14.14
CA TRP A 163 -9.24 -4.56 -13.44
C TRP A 163 -9.62 -5.87 -12.72
N ASN A 164 -9.53 -7.01 -13.39
CA ASN A 164 -9.84 -8.31 -12.80
C ASN A 164 -8.98 -8.61 -11.57
N ARG A 165 -7.70 -8.21 -11.60
CA ARG A 165 -6.79 -8.37 -10.47
C ARG A 165 -7.18 -7.45 -9.31
N ILE A 166 -7.56 -6.20 -9.61
CA ILE A 166 -8.02 -5.24 -8.62
C ILE A 166 -9.27 -5.78 -7.91
N VAL A 167 -10.27 -6.22 -8.66
CA VAL A 167 -11.51 -6.78 -8.12
C VAL A 167 -11.23 -8.02 -7.27
N ALA A 168 -10.38 -8.93 -7.74
CA ALA A 168 -10.02 -10.15 -7.01
C ALA A 168 -9.31 -9.84 -5.67
N ASN A 169 -8.40 -8.86 -5.64
CA ASN A 169 -7.72 -8.45 -4.40
C ASN A 169 -8.66 -7.71 -3.46
N TYR A 170 -9.51 -6.85 -3.99
CA TYR A 170 -10.50 -6.12 -3.21
C TYR A 170 -11.48 -7.08 -2.52
N THR A 171 -12.02 -8.04 -3.26
CA THR A 171 -12.98 -9.03 -2.75
C THR A 171 -12.36 -10.04 -1.78
N GLY A 172 -11.05 -10.28 -1.87
CA GLY A 172 -10.29 -11.09 -0.89
C GLY A 172 -9.96 -10.37 0.42
N SER A 173 -10.20 -9.06 0.52
CA SER A 173 -9.98 -8.28 1.75
C SER A 173 -11.12 -8.45 2.78
N CYS A 174 -10.88 -8.06 4.04
CA CYS A 174 -11.90 -7.99 5.07
C CYS A 174 -12.81 -6.78 4.83
N LEU A 175 -13.87 -6.99 4.06
CA LEU A 175 -14.92 -6.01 3.76
C LEU A 175 -15.88 -5.84 4.96
N THR A 176 -15.40 -5.16 6.01
CA THR A 176 -16.10 -4.96 7.29
C THR A 176 -17.35 -4.08 7.19
N TYR A 177 -17.43 -3.17 6.21
CA TYR A 177 -18.58 -2.28 6.00
C TYR A 177 -19.24 -2.51 4.64
N GLU A 178 -20.46 -3.03 4.65
CA GLU A 178 -21.19 -3.40 3.43
C GLU A 178 -21.51 -2.20 2.53
N ALA A 179 -21.87 -1.06 3.13
CA ALA A 179 -22.19 0.19 2.42
C ALA A 179 -20.99 0.76 1.64
N ASN A 180 -19.79 0.36 2.05
CA ASN A 180 -18.51 0.91 1.63
C ASN A 180 -17.78 0.02 0.60
N ARG A 181 -18.36 -1.13 0.28
CA ARG A 181 -17.77 -2.13 -0.64
C ARG A 181 -17.60 -1.62 -2.06
N LEU A 182 -18.46 -0.70 -2.52
CA LEU A 182 -18.47 -0.28 -3.91
C LEU A 182 -17.77 1.06 -4.13
N ILE A 183 -17.71 1.91 -3.10
CA ILE A 183 -17.13 3.25 -3.21
C ILE A 183 -15.62 3.17 -3.51
N ALA A 184 -14.92 2.25 -2.86
CA ALA A 184 -13.48 2.07 -3.08
C ALA A 184 -13.14 1.71 -4.54
N LEU A 185 -13.94 0.81 -5.13
CA LEU A 185 -13.78 0.41 -6.52
C LEU A 185 -14.28 1.50 -7.49
N ALA A 186 -15.26 2.31 -7.09
CA ALA A 186 -15.78 3.39 -7.92
C ALA A 186 -14.71 4.44 -8.24
N GLY A 187 -13.91 4.87 -7.27
CA GLY A 187 -12.82 5.83 -7.52
C GLY A 187 -11.74 5.27 -8.46
N ILE A 188 -11.40 3.98 -8.33
CA ILE A 188 -10.47 3.32 -9.24
C ILE A 188 -11.07 3.22 -10.65
N ALA A 189 -12.36 2.89 -10.76
CA ALA A 189 -13.05 2.81 -12.04
C ALA A 189 -13.12 4.17 -12.73
N GLU A 190 -13.36 5.25 -11.98
CA GLU A 190 -13.37 6.63 -12.50
C GLU A 190 -12.01 7.03 -13.07
N GLU A 191 -10.91 6.73 -12.38
CA GLU A 191 -9.55 6.96 -12.88
C GLU A 191 -9.24 6.18 -14.17
N ILE A 192 -9.70 4.93 -14.26
CA ILE A 192 -9.57 4.15 -15.50
C ILE A 192 -10.44 4.77 -16.60
N GLN A 193 -11.66 5.19 -16.27
CA GLN A 193 -12.62 5.79 -17.22
C GLN A 193 -12.09 7.09 -17.83
N GLN A 194 -11.32 7.89 -17.08
CA GLN A 194 -10.68 9.10 -17.61
C GLN A 194 -9.60 8.81 -18.65
N GLN A 195 -9.07 7.59 -18.67
CA GLN A 195 -7.95 7.16 -19.53
C GLN A 195 -8.40 6.21 -20.65
N THR A 196 -9.69 5.89 -20.74
CA THR A 196 -10.25 4.96 -21.73
C THR A 196 -11.59 5.44 -22.29
N GLU A 197 -11.90 5.06 -23.52
CA GLU A 197 -13.20 5.30 -24.15
C GLU A 197 -14.21 4.16 -23.91
N ASP A 198 -13.81 3.11 -23.21
CA ASP A 198 -14.68 1.95 -22.94
C ASP A 198 -15.83 2.31 -21.98
N LYS A 199 -16.92 1.54 -22.04
CA LYS A 199 -18.11 1.72 -21.21
C LYS A 199 -18.00 0.89 -19.94
N TYR A 200 -18.04 1.56 -18.80
CA TYR A 200 -18.18 0.91 -17.50
C TYR A 200 -19.66 0.64 -17.16
N PHE A 201 -20.01 -0.61 -16.90
CA PHE A 201 -21.36 -1.05 -16.53
C PHE A 201 -21.32 -2.02 -15.34
N ALA A 202 -21.99 -1.65 -14.25
CA ALA A 202 -22.23 -2.51 -13.08
C ALA A 202 -20.97 -3.23 -12.54
N GLY A 203 -19.81 -2.54 -12.50
CA GLY A 203 -18.57 -3.13 -12.02
C GLY A 203 -17.67 -3.71 -13.11
N MET A 204 -18.06 -3.62 -14.38
CA MET A 204 -17.38 -4.27 -15.50
C MET A 204 -17.16 -3.33 -16.68
N TRP A 205 -16.14 -3.63 -17.49
CA TRP A 205 -15.76 -2.93 -18.70
C TRP A 205 -16.28 -3.69 -19.93
N TYR A 206 -16.95 -2.98 -20.85
CA TYR A 206 -17.66 -3.60 -21.96
C TYR A 206 -16.73 -4.38 -22.90
N GLU A 207 -15.51 -3.90 -23.19
CA GLU A 207 -14.56 -4.60 -24.04
C GLU A 207 -14.08 -5.95 -23.47
N ASN A 208 -14.06 -6.10 -22.14
CA ASN A 208 -13.59 -7.29 -21.44
C ASN A 208 -14.72 -8.08 -20.76
N LEU A 209 -15.98 -7.79 -21.07
CA LEU A 209 -17.14 -8.31 -20.33
C LEU A 209 -17.12 -9.84 -20.19
N LEU A 210 -16.80 -10.59 -21.26
CA LEU A 210 -16.76 -12.06 -21.23
C LEU A 210 -15.71 -12.60 -20.24
N GLU A 211 -14.56 -11.94 -20.14
CA GLU A 211 -13.50 -12.32 -19.21
C GLU A 211 -13.90 -11.94 -17.78
N GLN A 212 -14.48 -10.75 -17.60
CA GLN A 212 -14.87 -10.22 -16.29
C GLN A 212 -16.08 -10.95 -15.69
N LEU A 213 -16.92 -11.59 -16.51
CA LEU A 213 -17.96 -12.51 -16.04
C LEU A 213 -17.40 -13.80 -15.42
N CYS A 214 -16.15 -14.16 -15.72
CA CYS A 214 -15.45 -15.32 -15.16
C CYS A 214 -14.63 -14.97 -13.91
N TRP A 215 -14.97 -13.86 -13.23
CA TRP A 215 -14.29 -13.45 -12.00
C TRP A 215 -14.40 -14.52 -10.91
N TYR A 216 -13.43 -14.52 -10.00
CA TYR A 216 -13.38 -15.39 -8.85
C TYR A 216 -12.83 -14.62 -7.64
N VAL A 217 -13.13 -15.11 -6.45
CA VAL A 217 -12.60 -14.55 -5.20
C VAL A 217 -11.29 -15.25 -4.86
N LEU A 218 -10.24 -14.48 -4.59
CA LEU A 218 -9.02 -15.03 -4.01
C LEU A 218 -9.30 -15.42 -2.55
N GLU A 219 -8.85 -16.61 -2.13
CA GLU A 219 -8.94 -16.97 -0.72
C GLU A 219 -8.24 -15.90 0.14
N PRO A 220 -8.85 -15.49 1.28
CA PRO A 220 -8.26 -14.47 2.14
C PRO A 220 -6.86 -14.89 2.57
N THR A 221 -5.85 -14.06 2.28
CA THR A 221 -4.44 -14.31 2.65
C THR A 221 -4.21 -14.25 4.17
N ILE A 222 -5.16 -13.72 4.93
CA ILE A 222 -5.08 -13.59 6.38
C ILE A 222 -6.13 -14.52 6.99
N ASP A 223 -5.67 -15.51 7.76
CA ASP A 223 -6.51 -16.25 8.72
C ASP A 223 -7.42 -15.23 9.42
N GLN A 224 -8.75 -15.37 9.33
CA GLN A 224 -9.77 -14.45 9.88
C GLN A 224 -9.64 -14.13 11.40
N LYS A 225 -8.57 -14.60 12.07
CA LYS A 225 -8.19 -14.39 13.47
C LYS A 225 -7.99 -12.93 13.87
N PHE A 226 -7.86 -11.99 12.93
CA PHE A 226 -7.73 -10.56 13.22
C PHE A 226 -9.03 -9.77 13.07
N SER A 227 -10.18 -10.42 12.89
CA SER A 227 -11.47 -9.74 12.96
C SER A 227 -11.68 -9.19 14.38
N PRO A 228 -11.82 -7.86 14.57
CA PRO A 228 -12.35 -7.35 15.83
C PRO A 228 -13.79 -7.84 15.96
N ARG A 229 -14.11 -8.45 17.10
CA ARG A 229 -15.49 -8.72 17.49
C ARG A 229 -16.23 -7.44 17.80
#